data_AF-A0A259YBF2-F1
#
_entry.id   AF-A0A259YBF2-F1
#
_cell.length_a   1.000
_cell.length_b   1.000
_cell.length_c   1.000
_cell.angle_alpha   90.00
_cell.angle_beta   90.00
_cell.angle_gamma   90.00
#
_symmetry.space_group_name_H-M   'P 1'
#
loop_
_entity.id
_entity.type
_entity.pdbx_description
1 polymer ?
#
loop_
_entity_poly.entity_id
_entity_poly.type
_entity_poly.pdbx_seq_one_letter_code
_entity_poly.pdbx_strand_id
1 'polypeptide(L)'
;MTAPGAEQEELVPSRFTWRYLDAEQARALWSELIDWTTWLRERYELGTKIPPCWYRHDPVVEELSALMAAWTDAYYRGDEYRDDLTAWHTQWFRPLMARIRDISDFDSCTHDRCAHRPLPSATLAGNEEFVAADVDARPEPLPAPPAPVVDVTTAEEVRTIPADDMDMAIDSGLAGPLDPADPDSPVSFEGIEWTFNARMGAWVPST
;
A
#
# COMPACT_ATOMS: atom_id res chain seq x y z
N MET A 1 29.83 6.38 -11.50
CA MET A 1 28.88 6.24 -10.37
C MET A 1 27.48 6.24 -10.96
N THR A 2 26.90 5.04 -11.11
CA THR A 2 25.52 4.83 -11.56
C THR A 2 24.59 5.20 -10.41
N ALA A 3 23.60 6.06 -10.66
CA ALA A 3 22.56 6.37 -9.67
C ALA A 3 21.87 5.07 -9.23
N PRO A 4 21.48 4.92 -7.95
CA PRO A 4 20.66 3.80 -7.53
C PRO A 4 19.30 3.98 -8.22
N GLY A 5 19.04 3.15 -9.23
CA GLY A 5 17.70 3.03 -9.79
C GLY A 5 16.79 2.55 -8.67
N ALA A 6 15.69 3.27 -8.45
CA ALA A 6 14.60 2.78 -7.62
C ALA A 6 14.30 1.34 -8.05
N GLU A 7 14.52 0.38 -7.16
CA GLU A 7 14.11 -1.00 -7.38
C GLU A 7 12.60 -0.96 -7.62
N GLN A 8 12.21 -1.13 -8.88
CA GLN A 8 10.80 -1.32 -9.22
C GLN A 8 10.42 -2.65 -8.59
N GLU A 9 9.67 -2.57 -7.49
CA GLU A 9 9.15 -3.72 -6.79
C GLU A 9 8.42 -4.61 -7.81
N GLU A 10 8.95 -5.81 -8.02
CA GLU A 10 8.46 -6.71 -9.05
C GLU A 10 6.99 -7.04 -8.77
N LEU A 11 6.10 -6.72 -9.72
CA LEU A 11 4.67 -6.96 -9.58
C LEU A 11 4.39 -8.46 -9.70
N VAL A 12 4.26 -9.15 -8.56
CA VAL A 12 3.93 -10.57 -8.50
C VAL A 12 2.42 -10.79 -8.34
N PRO A 13 1.78 -11.66 -9.14
CA PRO A 13 0.37 -11.99 -8.97
C PRO A 13 0.06 -12.57 -7.59
N SER A 14 -1.05 -12.16 -6.97
CA SER A 14 -1.48 -12.75 -5.70
C SER A 14 -1.91 -14.21 -5.88
N ARG A 15 -1.88 -15.01 -4.79
CA ARG A 15 -2.33 -16.41 -4.82
C ARG A 15 -3.80 -16.61 -5.22
N PHE A 16 -4.60 -15.54 -5.22
CA PHE A 16 -6.00 -15.54 -5.63
C PHE A 16 -6.19 -15.29 -7.13
N THR A 17 -5.11 -15.10 -7.89
CA THR A 17 -5.17 -14.76 -9.31
C THR A 17 -5.37 -16.04 -10.15
N TRP A 18 -6.62 -16.52 -10.23
CA TRP A 18 -6.99 -17.77 -10.93
C TRP A 18 -6.37 -17.92 -12.32
N ARG A 19 -6.29 -16.83 -13.08
CA ARG A 19 -5.69 -16.77 -14.43
C ARG A 19 -4.28 -17.37 -14.52
N TYR A 20 -3.49 -17.28 -13.46
CA TYR A 20 -2.07 -17.66 -13.47
C TYR A 20 -1.75 -18.85 -12.57
N LEU A 21 -2.75 -19.51 -12.00
CA LEU A 21 -2.52 -20.65 -11.13
C LEU A 21 -2.14 -21.88 -11.95
N ASP A 22 -1.15 -22.62 -11.48
CA ASP A 22 -0.93 -23.99 -11.91
C ASP A 22 -1.99 -24.94 -11.32
N ALA A 23 -1.94 -26.21 -11.72
CA ALA A 23 -2.93 -27.21 -11.30
C ALA A 23 -2.90 -27.53 -9.79
N GLU A 24 -1.75 -27.37 -9.12
CA GLU A 24 -1.62 -27.60 -7.69
C GLU A 24 -2.16 -26.42 -6.89
N GLN A 25 -1.75 -25.22 -7.28
CA GLN A 25 -2.23 -23.96 -6.71
C GLN A 25 -3.75 -23.82 -6.85
N ALA A 26 -4.29 -24.12 -8.03
CA ALA A 26 -5.74 -24.08 -8.27
C ALA A 26 -6.49 -25.11 -7.40
N ARG A 27 -5.93 -26.31 -7.19
CA ARG A 27 -6.54 -27.32 -6.32
C ARG A 27 -6.59 -26.87 -4.86
N ALA A 28 -5.50 -26.29 -4.37
CA ALA A 28 -5.44 -25.75 -3.02
C ALA A 28 -6.47 -24.62 -2.84
N LEU A 29 -6.49 -23.65 -3.76
CA LEU A 29 -7.42 -22.52 -3.68
C LEU A 29 -8.89 -22.96 -3.81
N TRP A 30 -9.20 -23.94 -4.66
CA TRP A 30 -10.55 -24.50 -4.74
C TRP A 30 -11.00 -25.11 -3.41
N SER A 31 -10.11 -25.85 -2.74
CA SER A 31 -10.41 -26.45 -1.44
C SER A 31 -10.72 -25.39 -0.39
N GLU A 32 -9.89 -24.34 -0.30
CA GLU A 32 -10.10 -23.22 0.61
C GLU A 32 -11.42 -22.50 0.30
N LEU A 33 -11.66 -22.18 -0.97
CA LEU A 33 -12.84 -21.41 -1.39
C LEU A 33 -14.14 -22.18 -1.17
N ILE A 34 -14.15 -23.50 -1.40
CA ILE A 34 -15.34 -24.34 -1.17
C ILE A 34 -15.68 -24.39 0.32
N ASP A 35 -14.68 -24.62 1.18
CA ASP A 35 -14.87 -24.67 2.63
C ASP A 35 -15.41 -23.33 3.15
N TRP A 36 -14.73 -22.23 2.81
CA TRP A 36 -15.11 -20.89 3.23
C TRP A 36 -16.48 -20.47 2.70
N THR A 37 -16.79 -20.76 1.43
CA THR A 37 -18.10 -20.43 0.84
C THR A 37 -19.21 -21.25 1.47
N THR A 38 -18.94 -22.50 1.86
CA THR A 38 -19.92 -23.33 2.59
C THR A 38 -20.23 -22.72 3.94
N TRP A 39 -19.20 -22.38 4.72
CA TRP A 39 -19.36 -21.66 5.99
C TRP A 39 -20.12 -20.33 5.82
N LEU A 40 -19.76 -19.52 4.83
CA LEU A 40 -20.40 -18.23 4.57
C LEU A 40 -21.90 -18.41 4.26
N ARG A 41 -22.22 -19.37 3.38
CA ARG A 41 -23.60 -19.64 2.97
C ARG A 41 -24.47 -20.07 4.14
N GLU A 42 -23.95 -20.90 5.02
CA GLU A 42 -24.65 -21.35 6.22
C GLU A 42 -24.77 -20.23 7.26
N ARG A 43 -23.66 -19.52 7.54
CA ARG A 43 -23.59 -18.50 8.59
C ARG A 43 -24.49 -17.29 8.33
N TYR A 44 -24.63 -16.91 7.06
CA TYR A 44 -25.41 -15.74 6.63
C TYR A 44 -26.72 -16.13 5.90
N GLU A 45 -27.13 -17.41 5.95
CA GLU A 45 -28.37 -17.92 5.35
C GLU A 45 -28.53 -17.58 3.84
N LEU A 46 -27.42 -17.65 3.09
CA LEU A 46 -27.34 -17.15 1.71
C LEU A 46 -27.78 -18.15 0.64
N GLY A 47 -28.48 -19.23 1.00
CA GLY A 47 -28.85 -20.28 0.04
C GLY A 47 -29.63 -19.79 -1.18
N THR A 48 -30.38 -18.69 -1.06
CA THR A 48 -31.14 -18.06 -2.15
C THR A 48 -30.34 -17.02 -2.95
N LYS A 49 -29.24 -16.49 -2.37
CA LYS A 49 -28.36 -15.51 -3.01
C LYS A 49 -27.19 -16.18 -3.72
N ILE A 50 -26.64 -17.24 -3.12
CA ILE A 50 -25.53 -18.03 -3.62
C ILE A 50 -26.04 -19.48 -3.83
N PRO A 51 -26.48 -19.82 -5.06
CA PRO A 51 -27.05 -21.13 -5.35
C PRO A 51 -25.98 -22.25 -5.24
N PRO A 52 -26.39 -23.53 -5.08
CA PRO A 52 -25.45 -24.65 -4.97
C PRO A 52 -24.50 -24.80 -6.17
N CYS A 53 -24.87 -24.25 -7.33
CA CYS A 53 -24.06 -24.28 -8.54
C CYS A 53 -23.06 -23.12 -8.68
N TRP A 54 -22.88 -22.26 -7.67
CA TRP A 54 -22.02 -21.06 -7.73
C TRP A 54 -20.63 -21.31 -8.35
N TYR A 55 -20.01 -22.47 -8.08
CA TYR A 55 -18.68 -22.84 -8.57
C TYR A 55 -18.60 -23.00 -10.10
N ARG A 56 -19.75 -23.05 -10.79
CA ARG A 56 -19.83 -23.13 -12.26
C ARG A 56 -19.81 -21.76 -12.93
N HIS A 57 -19.80 -20.68 -12.14
CA HIS A 57 -19.94 -19.32 -12.63
C HIS A 57 -18.66 -18.54 -12.36
N ASP A 58 -17.77 -18.48 -13.34
CA ASP A 58 -16.40 -17.94 -13.19
C ASP A 58 -16.37 -16.53 -12.55
N PRO A 59 -17.22 -15.56 -12.94
CA PRO A 59 -17.23 -14.25 -12.29
C PRO A 59 -17.56 -14.31 -10.80
N VAL A 60 -18.39 -15.27 -10.37
CA VAL A 60 -18.75 -15.48 -8.97
C VAL A 60 -17.60 -16.11 -8.20
N VAL A 61 -16.83 -17.00 -8.83
CA VAL A 61 -15.61 -17.59 -8.26
C VAL A 61 -14.59 -16.50 -7.96
N GLU A 62 -14.35 -15.58 -8.90
CA GLU A 62 -13.46 -14.44 -8.72
C GLU A 62 -13.91 -13.52 -7.56
N GLU A 63 -15.19 -13.14 -7.54
CA GLU A 63 -15.74 -12.23 -6.53
C GLU A 63 -15.76 -12.86 -5.12
N LEU A 64 -16.09 -14.14 -5.01
CA LEU A 64 -16.02 -14.85 -3.72
C LEU A 64 -14.57 -15.04 -3.26
N SER A 65 -13.62 -15.24 -4.17
CA SER A 65 -12.20 -15.31 -3.84
C SER A 65 -11.68 -13.98 -3.28
N ALA A 66 -12.07 -12.85 -3.90
CA ALA A 66 -11.73 -11.52 -3.42
C ALA A 66 -12.39 -11.21 -2.06
N LEU A 67 -13.66 -11.59 -1.88
CA LEU A 67 -14.35 -11.42 -0.60
C LEU A 67 -13.71 -12.26 0.52
N MET A 68 -13.32 -13.51 0.20
CA MET A 68 -12.58 -14.39 1.12
C MET A 68 -11.23 -13.78 1.49
N ALA A 69 -10.49 -13.23 0.51
CA ALA A 69 -9.22 -12.55 0.76
C ALA A 69 -9.37 -11.38 1.74
N ALA A 70 -10.36 -10.52 1.51
CA ALA A 70 -10.66 -9.39 2.38
C ALA A 70 -11.14 -9.85 3.78
N TRP A 71 -11.88 -10.96 3.85
CA TRP A 71 -12.29 -11.55 5.12
C TRP A 71 -11.07 -12.07 5.89
N THR A 72 -10.20 -12.83 5.23
CA THR A 72 -8.97 -13.35 5.83
C THR A 72 -8.10 -12.21 6.35
N ASP A 73 -7.92 -11.14 5.57
CA ASP A 73 -7.13 -9.99 5.99
C ASP A 73 -7.72 -9.29 7.24
N ALA A 74 -9.04 -9.12 7.31
CA ALA A 74 -9.68 -8.50 8.47
C ALA A 74 -9.68 -9.40 9.72
N TYR A 75 -9.81 -10.73 9.55
CA TYR A 75 -10.04 -11.67 10.65
C TYR A 75 -8.79 -12.43 11.13
N TYR A 76 -7.73 -12.56 10.31
CA TYR A 76 -6.48 -13.26 10.69
C TYR A 76 -5.43 -12.27 11.17
N ARG A 77 -5.83 -11.41 12.11
CA ARG A 77 -4.98 -10.44 12.79
C ARG A 77 -5.26 -10.49 14.30
N GLY A 78 -4.38 -9.92 15.11
CA GLY A 78 -4.54 -9.93 16.57
C GLY A 78 -5.80 -9.21 17.08
N ASP A 79 -6.12 -9.37 18.36
CA ASP A 79 -7.38 -8.96 19.01
C ASP A 79 -7.48 -7.45 19.32
N GLU A 80 -6.59 -6.63 18.75
CA GLU A 80 -6.62 -5.19 18.94
C GLU A 80 -7.83 -4.55 18.26
N TYR A 81 -8.29 -3.43 18.82
CA TYR A 81 -9.39 -2.69 18.21
C TYR A 81 -9.02 -2.26 16.78
N ARG A 82 -9.94 -2.55 15.86
CA ARG A 82 -9.79 -2.32 14.42
C ARG A 82 -11.16 -2.18 13.77
N ASP A 83 -11.24 -1.37 12.73
CA ASP A 83 -12.50 -1.07 12.02
C ASP A 83 -12.73 -1.98 10.80
N ASP A 84 -11.68 -2.64 10.30
CA ASP A 84 -11.70 -3.52 9.13
C ASP A 84 -12.69 -4.70 9.24
N LEU A 85 -12.94 -5.23 10.44
CA LEU A 85 -14.01 -6.22 10.70
C LEU A 85 -15.40 -5.68 10.33
N THR A 86 -15.67 -4.42 10.69
CA THR A 86 -16.92 -3.73 10.35
C THR A 86 -16.91 -3.30 8.89
N ALA A 87 -15.78 -2.80 8.39
CA ALA A 87 -15.60 -2.39 7.00
C ALA A 87 -15.82 -3.57 6.05
N TRP A 88 -15.40 -4.79 6.42
CA TRP A 88 -15.63 -5.98 5.60
C TRP A 88 -17.12 -6.19 5.33
N HIS A 89 -17.96 -6.01 6.35
CA HIS A 89 -19.40 -6.12 6.19
C HIS A 89 -19.98 -5.00 5.31
N THR A 90 -19.57 -3.75 5.54
CA THR A 90 -20.21 -2.58 4.93
C THR A 90 -19.69 -2.25 3.54
N GLN A 91 -18.39 -2.44 3.29
CA GLN A 91 -17.70 -2.06 2.06
C GLN A 91 -17.58 -3.21 1.07
N TRP A 92 -17.48 -4.47 1.53
CA TRP A 92 -17.22 -5.62 0.65
C TRP A 92 -18.40 -6.59 0.59
N PHE A 93 -18.81 -7.14 1.74
CA PHE A 93 -19.84 -8.16 1.80
C PHE A 93 -21.22 -7.67 1.32
N ARG A 94 -21.74 -6.57 1.90
CA ARG A 94 -23.07 -6.05 1.54
C ARG A 94 -23.16 -5.64 0.06
N PRO A 95 -22.20 -4.88 -0.50
CA PRO A 95 -22.22 -4.56 -1.92
C PRO A 95 -22.17 -5.80 -2.82
N LEU A 96 -21.34 -6.80 -2.50
CA LEU A 96 -21.33 -8.05 -3.27
C LEU A 96 -22.69 -8.76 -3.19
N MET A 97 -23.27 -8.94 -2.00
CA MET A 97 -24.57 -9.61 -1.85
C MET A 97 -25.72 -8.88 -2.57
N ALA A 98 -25.62 -7.56 -2.72
CA ALA A 98 -26.60 -6.78 -3.47
C ALA A 98 -26.57 -7.11 -4.98
N ARG A 99 -25.39 -7.40 -5.55
CA ARG A 99 -25.18 -7.55 -7.01
C ARG A 99 -24.82 -8.97 -7.46
N ILE A 100 -24.55 -9.91 -6.56
CA ILE A 100 -24.01 -11.24 -6.91
C ILE A 100 -24.90 -12.03 -7.87
N ARG A 101 -26.22 -11.76 -7.84
CA ARG A 101 -27.19 -12.36 -8.77
C ARG A 101 -27.24 -11.69 -10.14
N ASP A 102 -26.66 -10.50 -10.27
CA ASP A 102 -26.60 -9.76 -11.54
C ASP A 102 -25.26 -9.98 -12.25
N ILE A 103 -24.19 -10.22 -11.46
CA ILE A 103 -22.85 -10.56 -11.96
C ILE A 103 -22.88 -11.82 -12.83
N SER A 104 -23.80 -12.72 -12.53
CA SER A 104 -23.96 -13.99 -13.20
C SER A 104 -25.45 -14.26 -13.36
N ASP A 105 -25.87 -14.71 -14.56
CA ASP A 105 -27.27 -15.07 -14.85
C ASP A 105 -27.73 -16.31 -14.04
N PHE A 106 -28.00 -16.08 -12.75
CA PHE A 106 -28.53 -17.07 -11.82
C PHE A 106 -30.04 -17.26 -11.97
N ASP A 107 -30.73 -16.47 -12.79
CA ASP A 107 -32.18 -16.59 -12.94
C ASP A 107 -32.58 -17.91 -13.59
N SER A 108 -31.65 -18.51 -14.34
CA SER A 108 -31.79 -19.86 -14.89
C SER A 108 -31.34 -20.99 -13.95
N CYS A 109 -30.89 -20.66 -12.73
CA CYS A 109 -30.35 -21.61 -11.76
C CYS A 109 -31.34 -21.87 -10.62
N THR A 110 -31.56 -23.15 -10.31
CA THR A 110 -32.32 -23.63 -9.15
C THR A 110 -31.39 -24.37 -8.19
N HIS A 111 -31.96 -24.89 -7.10
CA HIS A 111 -31.21 -25.69 -6.12
C HIS A 111 -30.60 -26.96 -6.74
N ASP A 112 -31.29 -27.57 -7.70
CA ASP A 112 -30.95 -28.86 -8.31
C ASP A 112 -30.54 -28.76 -9.79
N ARG A 113 -30.74 -27.61 -10.44
CA ARG A 113 -30.43 -27.40 -11.85
C ARG A 113 -29.63 -26.13 -12.07
N CYS A 114 -28.63 -26.23 -12.95
CA CYS A 114 -27.86 -25.10 -13.45
C CYS A 114 -27.90 -25.12 -14.97
N ALA A 115 -28.41 -24.07 -15.59
CA ALA A 115 -28.42 -23.90 -17.04
C ALA A 115 -27.32 -22.96 -17.55
N HIS A 116 -26.39 -22.57 -16.67
CA HIS A 116 -25.29 -21.69 -17.01
C HIS A 116 -24.47 -22.24 -18.18
N ARG A 117 -24.25 -21.39 -19.16
CA ARG A 117 -23.37 -21.63 -20.30
C ARG A 117 -22.49 -20.40 -20.46
N PRO A 118 -21.17 -20.50 -20.27
CA PRO A 118 -20.25 -19.42 -20.60
C PRO A 118 -20.45 -19.03 -22.06
N LEU A 119 -20.79 -17.77 -22.31
CA LEU A 119 -20.82 -17.23 -23.65
C LEU A 119 -19.42 -16.75 -24.01
N PRO A 120 -18.87 -17.13 -25.18
CA PRO A 120 -17.60 -16.59 -25.61
C PRO A 120 -17.72 -15.08 -25.77
N SER A 121 -16.86 -14.33 -25.08
CA SER A 121 -16.67 -12.91 -25.34
C SER A 121 -15.86 -12.75 -26.62
N ALA A 122 -16.30 -11.87 -27.52
CA ALA A 122 -15.61 -11.57 -28.77
C ALA A 122 -15.29 -10.08 -28.82
N THR A 123 -14.03 -9.76 -29.12
CA THR A 123 -13.61 -8.41 -29.50
C THR A 123 -13.81 -8.26 -31.00
N LEU A 124 -14.38 -7.13 -31.43
CA LEU A 124 -14.55 -6.84 -32.86
C LEU A 124 -13.19 -6.73 -33.56
N ALA A 125 -13.14 -7.11 -34.83
CA ALA A 125 -11.97 -6.93 -35.67
C ALA A 125 -11.62 -5.43 -35.85
N GLY A 126 -10.36 -5.13 -36.14
CA GLY A 126 -9.87 -3.74 -36.31
C GLY A 126 -9.44 -3.07 -35.00
N ASN A 127 -9.38 -3.80 -33.89
CA ASN A 127 -8.88 -3.29 -32.62
C ASN A 127 -7.43 -2.78 -32.72
N GLU A 128 -6.56 -3.49 -33.44
CA GLU A 128 -5.16 -3.10 -33.64
C GLU A 128 -5.03 -1.82 -34.49
N GLU A 129 -5.82 -1.72 -35.56
CA GLU A 129 -5.87 -0.52 -36.42
C GLU A 129 -6.38 0.70 -35.65
N PHE A 130 -7.45 0.52 -34.87
CA PHE A 130 -7.97 1.58 -34.01
C PHE A 130 -6.92 2.07 -33.00
N VAL A 131 -6.18 1.14 -32.36
CA VAL A 131 -5.11 1.48 -31.41
C VAL A 131 -3.97 2.21 -32.12
N ALA A 132 -3.52 1.73 -33.28
CA ALA A 132 -2.45 2.38 -34.03
C ALA A 132 -2.83 3.81 -34.42
N ALA A 133 -4.04 4.01 -34.95
CA ALA A 133 -4.54 5.33 -35.31
C ALA A 133 -4.68 6.27 -34.10
N ASP A 134 -5.12 5.77 -32.94
CA ASP A 134 -5.15 6.54 -31.69
C ASP A 134 -3.75 6.98 -31.26
N VAL A 135 -2.77 6.06 -31.26
CA VAL A 135 -1.39 6.33 -30.88
C VAL A 135 -0.74 7.34 -31.82
N ASP A 136 -0.88 7.16 -33.13
CA ASP A 136 -0.30 8.06 -34.15
C ASP A 136 -0.88 9.48 -34.08
N ALA A 137 -2.11 9.63 -33.59
CA ALA A 137 -2.76 10.94 -33.43
C ALA A 137 -2.32 11.70 -32.17
N ARG A 138 -1.58 11.07 -31.23
CA ARG A 138 -1.16 11.73 -29.99
C ARG A 138 0.06 12.63 -30.25
N PRO A 139 0.12 13.81 -29.59
CA PRO A 139 1.31 14.64 -29.66
C PRO A 139 2.49 13.94 -28.99
N GLU A 140 3.70 14.20 -29.49
CA GLU A 140 4.94 13.78 -28.85
C GLU A 140 4.99 14.26 -27.39
N PRO A 141 5.58 13.47 -26.48
CA PRO A 141 5.75 13.89 -25.10
C PRO A 141 6.47 15.24 -25.05
N LEU A 142 5.94 16.15 -24.23
CA LEU A 142 6.69 17.37 -23.93
C LEU A 142 8.08 16.96 -23.40
N PRO A 143 9.16 17.65 -23.79
CA PRO A 143 10.46 17.41 -23.21
C PRO A 143 10.32 17.47 -21.69
N ALA A 144 10.82 16.44 -21.01
CA ALA A 144 10.77 16.40 -19.56
C ALA A 144 11.34 17.73 -19.03
N PRO A 145 10.66 18.41 -18.09
CA PRO A 145 11.24 19.58 -17.46
C PRO A 145 12.62 19.17 -16.93
N PRO A 146 13.64 20.04 -17.06
CA PRO A 146 14.94 19.75 -16.46
C PRO A 146 14.68 19.35 -15.02
N ALA A 147 15.25 18.22 -14.60
CA ALA A 147 15.19 17.80 -13.20
C ALA A 147 15.54 19.02 -12.35
N PRO A 148 14.77 19.34 -11.29
CA PRO A 148 15.12 20.46 -10.43
C PRO A 148 16.55 20.23 -9.96
N VAL A 149 17.46 21.07 -10.45
CA VAL A 149 18.80 21.20 -9.88
C VAL A 149 18.56 21.85 -8.53
N VAL A 150 18.28 21.00 -7.54
CA VAL A 150 18.36 21.42 -6.15
C VAL A 150 19.84 21.68 -5.94
N ASP A 151 20.21 22.95 -5.97
CA ASP A 151 21.54 23.36 -5.57
C ASP A 151 21.61 23.20 -4.05
N VAL A 152 21.96 21.99 -3.60
CA VAL A 152 22.11 21.65 -2.17
C VAL A 152 23.38 22.30 -1.59
N THR A 153 24.12 23.12 -2.34
CA THR A 153 25.44 23.60 -1.89
C THR A 153 25.43 24.80 -0.94
N THR A 154 24.27 25.31 -0.50
CA THR A 154 24.23 26.42 0.48
C THR A 154 23.07 26.35 1.48
N ALA A 155 22.86 25.21 2.12
CA ALA A 155 22.26 25.20 3.45
C ALA A 155 23.40 25.03 4.46
N GLU A 156 23.99 26.14 4.88
CA GLU A 156 24.85 26.16 6.07
C GLU A 156 23.94 25.80 7.25
N GLU A 157 23.96 24.51 7.59
CA GLU A 157 23.19 23.96 8.69
C GLU A 157 23.72 24.63 9.97
N VAL A 158 23.00 25.65 10.45
CA VAL A 158 23.34 26.35 11.68
C VAL A 158 23.23 25.34 12.81
N ARG A 159 24.37 24.75 13.17
CA ARG A 159 24.48 23.83 14.30
C ARG A 159 24.17 24.62 15.57
N THR A 160 23.24 24.15 16.38
CA THR A 160 22.93 24.74 17.68
C THR A 160 23.02 23.66 18.76
N ILE A 161 23.49 24.03 19.94
CA ILE A 161 23.49 23.16 21.12
C ILE A 161 22.60 23.83 22.19
N PRO A 162 21.56 23.18 22.70
CA PRO A 162 20.76 23.68 23.83
C PRO A 162 21.64 24.00 25.06
N ALA A 163 21.24 24.99 25.87
CA ALA A 163 21.99 25.39 27.06
C ALA A 163 22.30 24.22 28.01
N ASP A 164 21.28 23.44 28.33
CA ASP A 164 21.37 22.30 29.26
C ASP A 164 22.39 21.25 28.81
N ASP A 165 22.51 21.03 27.49
CA ASP A 165 23.44 20.06 26.92
C ASP A 165 24.90 20.56 27.01
N MET A 166 25.14 21.86 26.79
CA MET A 166 26.47 22.45 26.96
C MET A 166 26.87 22.50 28.43
N ASP A 167 25.94 22.81 29.34
CA ASP A 167 26.19 22.80 30.78
C ASP A 167 26.60 21.40 31.25
N MET A 168 25.90 20.36 30.77
CA MET A 168 26.27 18.97 31.01
C MET A 168 27.65 18.62 30.42
N ALA A 169 28.01 19.16 29.26
CA ALA A 169 29.33 18.98 28.67
C ALA A 169 30.44 19.65 29.50
N ILE A 170 30.18 20.82 30.09
CA ILE A 170 31.13 21.52 30.98
C ILE A 170 31.30 20.74 32.28
N ASP A 171 30.21 20.32 32.92
CA ASP A 171 30.24 19.58 34.18
C ASP A 171 30.93 18.22 34.05
N SER A 172 30.84 17.58 32.88
CA SER A 172 31.54 16.34 32.56
C SER A 172 32.99 16.54 32.11
N GLY A 173 33.45 17.78 31.96
CA GLY A 173 34.80 18.13 31.51
C GLY A 173 35.05 17.89 30.02
N LEU A 174 34.00 17.71 29.22
CA LEU A 174 34.07 17.56 27.76
C LEU A 174 34.13 18.92 27.04
N ALA A 175 33.59 19.96 27.67
CA ALA A 175 33.63 21.34 27.22
C ALA A 175 34.33 22.23 28.26
N GLY A 176 34.93 23.33 27.82
CA GLY A 176 35.52 24.30 28.74
C GLY A 176 35.74 25.68 28.12
N PRO A 177 35.73 26.75 28.93
CA PRO A 177 36.02 28.09 28.45
C PRO A 177 37.45 28.18 27.93
N LEU A 178 37.64 28.86 26.80
CA LEU A 178 38.97 29.08 26.22
C LEU A 178 39.85 29.96 27.12
N ASP A 179 39.26 30.99 27.72
CA ASP A 179 39.89 31.81 28.74
C ASP A 179 39.10 31.72 30.06
N PRO A 180 39.58 30.94 31.04
CA PRO A 180 38.94 30.83 32.35
C PRO A 180 38.93 32.14 33.16
N ALA A 181 39.71 33.15 32.76
CA ALA A 181 39.74 34.46 33.42
C ALA A 181 38.69 35.44 32.86
N ASP A 182 38.06 35.13 31.72
CA ASP A 182 37.02 35.94 31.09
C ASP A 182 35.65 35.22 31.18
N PRO A 183 34.67 35.76 31.94
CA PRO A 183 33.35 35.16 32.07
C PRO A 183 32.55 35.12 30.77
N ASP A 184 32.91 35.93 29.77
CA ASP A 184 32.26 35.97 28.46
C ASP A 184 33.05 35.19 27.38
N SER A 185 34.07 34.44 27.78
CA SER A 185 34.88 33.61 26.87
C SER A 185 34.02 32.56 26.15
N PRO A 186 34.25 32.32 24.84
CA PRO A 186 33.69 31.18 24.15
C PRO A 186 34.07 29.85 24.81
N VAL A 187 33.21 28.86 24.64
CA VAL A 187 33.40 27.49 25.15
C VAL A 187 33.89 26.60 24.01
N SER A 188 35.00 25.91 24.21
CA SER A 188 35.49 24.89 23.27
C SER A 188 34.80 23.56 23.56
N PHE A 189 34.12 23.00 22.56
CA PHE A 189 33.49 21.69 22.61
C PHE A 189 33.62 20.99 21.25
N GLU A 190 34.13 19.76 21.25
CA GLU A 190 34.43 18.97 20.03
C GLU A 190 35.34 19.67 19.00
N GLY A 191 36.22 20.58 19.46
CA GLY A 191 37.12 21.33 18.60
C GLY A 191 36.45 22.50 17.85
N ILE A 192 35.22 22.84 18.23
CA ILE A 192 34.49 24.01 17.76
C ILE A 192 34.37 25.00 18.93
N GLU A 193 34.53 26.28 18.66
CA GLU A 193 34.29 27.35 19.62
C GLU A 193 32.80 27.70 19.59
N TRP A 194 32.19 27.85 20.76
CA TRP A 194 30.76 28.13 20.89
C TRP A 194 30.54 29.39 21.71
N THR A 195 29.60 30.23 21.26
CA THR A 195 29.12 31.40 22.02
C THR A 195 27.64 31.25 22.34
N PHE A 196 27.26 31.59 23.56
CA PHE A 196 25.87 31.55 23.98
C PHE A 196 25.05 32.68 23.33
N ASN A 197 23.97 32.33 22.64
CA ASN A 197 23.03 33.30 22.09
C ASN A 197 21.80 33.43 22.98
N ALA A 198 21.76 34.48 23.80
CA ALA A 198 20.67 34.73 24.75
C ALA A 198 19.28 34.86 24.11
N ARG A 199 19.20 35.24 22.82
CA ARG A 199 17.92 35.33 22.10
C ARG A 199 17.36 33.94 21.76
N MET A 200 18.23 32.97 21.51
CA MET A 200 17.85 31.61 21.13
C MET A 200 17.85 30.64 22.31
N GLY A 201 18.47 31.01 23.43
CA GLY A 201 18.66 30.09 24.56
C GLY A 201 19.54 28.89 24.19
N ALA A 202 20.45 29.07 23.22
CA ALA A 202 21.28 28.01 22.67
C ALA A 202 22.69 28.54 22.35
N TRP A 203 23.65 27.64 22.39
CA TRP A 203 25.02 27.85 21.93
C TRP A 203 25.09 27.72 20.41
N VAL A 204 25.82 28.63 19.77
CA VAL A 204 26.10 28.61 18.34
C VAL A 204 27.60 28.61 18.10
N PRO A 205 28.10 28.04 16.99
CA PRO A 205 29.51 28.12 16.63
C PRO A 205 29.94 29.58 16.54
N SER A 206 30.98 29.94 17.28
CA SER A 206 31.75 31.16 17.06
C SER A 206 32.40 31.01 15.68
N THR A 207 31.96 31.84 14.73
CA THR A 207 32.60 31.91 13.41
C THR A 207 34.01 32.46 13.50
#